data_AF-A0A959SPE8-F1
#
_entry.id   AF-A0A959SPE8-F1
#
_cell.length_a   1.000
_cell.length_b   1.000
_cell.length_c   1.000
_cell.angle_alpha   90.00
_cell.angle_beta   90.00
_cell.angle_gamma   90.00
#
_symmetry.space_group_name_H-M   'P 1'
#
loop_
_entity.id
_entity.type
_entity.pdbx_description
1 polymer ?
#
loop_
_entity_poly.entity_id
_entity_poly.type
_entity_poly.pdbx_seq_one_letter_code
_entity_poly.pdbx_strand_id
1 'polypeptide(L)'
;MDSAKAELVRLRAAMTTADSSNQLDAAYMARMQLAPLVKGKEAVILLQKAASLADSLGRPDLGASAHAALGARFAGMGNHAAAYAETLLADSLEREVHVRENAHQLDELDRLAAERDSIARAGLDREQRMAMALVEVQRNADQWMKVALAAMITGPLLLLLLLFRMGTRNRRTTATIQDLRKEVDALKEQSASKNRAERVVPEVQMEQRAVPVTAPPVEQQMKPVVEGMFRKAGPERLRTLQEARRSGDHEKVVRVVASLKPQLLAFDPQRFAPLITRLKAPDAAMDRSQWTADLDALEQGLMQLLDGLPGQ
;
A
#
# COMPACT_ATOMS: atom_id res chain seq x y z
N MET A 1 -37.76 -3.13 -58.89
CA MET A 1 -38.84 -2.26 -58.39
C MET A 1 -39.51 -2.79 -57.12
N ASP A 2 -39.42 -4.09 -56.82
CA ASP A 2 -40.10 -4.68 -55.66
C ASP A 2 -39.46 -4.33 -54.31
N SER A 3 -38.15 -4.09 -54.27
CA SER A 3 -37.42 -3.71 -53.05
C SER A 3 -37.86 -2.34 -52.49
N ALA A 4 -38.00 -1.30 -53.32
CA ALA A 4 -38.43 0.02 -52.87
C ALA A 4 -39.89 0.05 -52.37
N LYS A 5 -40.76 -0.76 -52.97
CA LYS A 5 -42.15 -0.93 -52.50
C LYS A 5 -42.20 -1.67 -51.17
N ALA A 6 -41.39 -2.72 -51.00
CA ALA A 6 -41.29 -3.45 -49.73
C ALA A 6 -40.76 -2.54 -48.60
N GLU A 7 -39.77 -1.69 -48.90
CA GLU A 7 -39.23 -0.74 -47.93
C GLU A 7 -40.26 0.32 -47.51
N LEU A 8 -41.03 0.88 -48.45
CA LEU A 8 -42.14 1.80 -48.16
C LEU A 8 -43.18 1.16 -47.24
N VAL A 9 -43.57 -0.10 -47.50
CA VAL A 9 -44.53 -0.84 -46.67
C VAL A 9 -43.96 -1.06 -45.26
N ARG A 10 -42.69 -1.46 -45.16
CA ARG A 10 -42.00 -1.66 -43.88
C ARG A 10 -41.95 -0.37 -43.05
N LEU A 11 -41.58 0.76 -43.66
CA LEU A 11 -41.49 2.04 -42.97
C LEU A 11 -42.85 2.58 -42.54
N ARG A 12 -43.90 2.39 -43.35
CA ARG A 12 -45.27 2.73 -42.96
C ARG A 12 -45.76 1.88 -41.78
N ALA A 13 -45.48 0.57 -41.79
CA ALA A 13 -45.80 -0.31 -40.68
C ALA A 13 -45.06 0.13 -39.40
N ALA A 14 -43.75 0.40 -39.50
CA ALA A 14 -42.95 0.90 -38.38
C ALA A 14 -43.49 2.22 -37.82
N MET A 15 -43.89 3.16 -38.68
CA MET A 15 -44.52 4.41 -38.27
C MET A 15 -45.82 4.16 -37.50
N THR A 16 -46.72 3.29 -38.02
CA THR A 16 -47.97 2.97 -37.33
C THR A 16 -47.76 2.28 -35.99
N THR A 17 -46.76 1.39 -35.90
CA THR A 17 -46.39 0.75 -34.64
C THR A 17 -45.86 1.77 -33.64
N ALA A 18 -44.93 2.65 -34.06
CA ALA A 18 -44.38 3.70 -33.20
C ALA A 18 -45.45 4.66 -32.70
N ASP A 19 -46.39 5.07 -33.57
CA ASP A 19 -47.54 5.89 -33.20
C ASP A 19 -48.44 5.18 -32.18
N SER A 20 -48.76 3.90 -32.40
CA SER A 20 -49.60 3.11 -31.49
C SER A 20 -48.97 2.84 -30.12
N SER A 21 -47.63 2.77 -30.08
CA SER A 21 -46.85 2.54 -28.86
C SER A 21 -46.41 3.84 -28.17
N ASN A 22 -46.87 5.00 -28.66
CA ASN A 22 -46.50 6.33 -28.16
C ASN A 22 -44.97 6.56 -28.07
N GLN A 23 -44.22 5.96 -28.99
CA GLN A 23 -42.76 6.11 -29.07
C GLN A 23 -42.43 7.30 -29.97
N LEU A 24 -42.42 8.51 -29.37
CA LEU A 24 -42.30 9.77 -30.11
C LEU A 24 -41.01 9.87 -30.95
N ASP A 25 -39.85 9.45 -30.42
CA ASP A 25 -38.59 9.43 -31.17
C ASP A 25 -38.64 8.46 -32.37
N ALA A 26 -39.19 7.26 -32.18
CA ALA A 26 -39.33 6.28 -33.25
C ALA A 26 -40.33 6.76 -34.32
N ALA A 27 -41.41 7.41 -33.89
CA ALA A 27 -42.43 8.00 -34.73
C ALA A 27 -41.86 9.17 -35.57
N TYR A 28 -41.00 9.99 -34.97
CA TYR A 28 -40.24 11.04 -35.66
C TYR A 28 -39.31 10.44 -36.73
N MET A 29 -38.46 9.49 -36.34
CA MET A 29 -37.47 8.88 -37.23
C MET A 29 -38.13 8.18 -38.41
N ALA A 30 -39.22 7.45 -38.18
CA ALA A 30 -39.97 6.78 -39.24
C ALA A 30 -40.54 7.78 -40.26
N ARG A 31 -41.01 8.95 -39.82
CA ARG A 31 -41.51 10.01 -40.72
C ARG A 31 -40.39 10.66 -41.51
N MET A 32 -39.25 10.95 -40.88
CA MET A 32 -38.08 11.51 -41.56
C MET A 32 -37.50 10.55 -42.61
N GLN A 33 -37.53 9.24 -42.37
CA GLN A 33 -37.08 8.22 -43.31
C GLN A 33 -38.10 7.93 -44.42
N LEU A 34 -39.40 8.01 -44.12
CA LEU A 34 -40.47 7.78 -45.10
C LEU A 34 -40.65 8.97 -46.06
N ALA A 35 -40.52 10.19 -45.55
CA ALA A 35 -40.69 11.44 -46.31
C ALA A 35 -39.91 11.50 -47.64
N PRO A 36 -38.63 11.08 -47.74
CA PRO A 36 -37.92 11.11 -49.00
C PRO A 36 -38.39 10.10 -50.04
N LEU A 37 -39.07 9.04 -49.61
CA LEU A 37 -39.54 7.96 -50.46
C LEU A 37 -40.95 8.21 -51.02
N VAL A 38 -41.71 9.12 -50.40
CA VAL A 38 -43.03 9.55 -50.88
C VAL A 38 -42.94 10.87 -51.66
N LYS A 39 -43.92 11.14 -52.53
CA LYS A 39 -43.91 12.32 -53.42
C LYS A 39 -45.01 13.31 -53.06
N GLY A 40 -44.78 14.58 -53.44
CA GLY A 40 -45.77 15.63 -53.36
C GLY A 40 -46.22 15.96 -51.93
N LYS A 41 -47.52 16.18 -51.74
CA LYS A 41 -48.11 16.65 -50.48
C LYS A 41 -47.94 15.67 -49.32
N GLU A 42 -47.87 14.37 -49.58
CA GLU A 42 -47.68 13.36 -48.53
C GLU A 42 -46.34 13.54 -47.81
N ALA A 43 -45.26 13.83 -48.55
CA ALA A 43 -43.94 14.08 -47.97
C ALA A 43 -43.96 15.29 -47.03
N VAL A 44 -44.66 16.36 -47.42
CA VAL A 44 -44.80 17.59 -46.63
C VAL A 44 -45.55 17.30 -45.33
N ILE A 45 -46.65 16.56 -45.38
CA ILE A 45 -47.44 16.19 -44.19
C ILE A 45 -46.61 15.36 -43.21
N LEU A 46 -45.82 14.40 -43.72
CA LEU A 46 -44.95 13.58 -42.87
C LEU A 46 -43.91 14.43 -42.15
N LEU A 47 -43.27 15.35 -42.87
CA LEU A 47 -42.24 16.23 -42.31
C LEU A 47 -42.83 17.28 -41.35
N GLN A 48 -44.02 17.82 -41.62
CA GLN A 48 -44.73 18.70 -40.68
C GLN A 48 -45.06 17.99 -39.38
N LYS A 49 -45.51 16.73 -39.46
CA LYS A 49 -45.73 15.90 -38.28
C LYS A 49 -44.41 15.62 -37.55
N ALA A 50 -43.33 15.35 -38.28
CA ALA A 50 -42.01 15.17 -37.68
C ALA A 50 -41.55 16.42 -36.93
N ALA A 51 -41.69 17.61 -37.53
CA ALA A 51 -41.39 18.88 -36.87
C ALA A 51 -42.22 19.06 -35.57
N SER A 52 -43.53 18.85 -35.63
CA SER A 52 -44.38 18.94 -34.42
C SER A 52 -44.02 17.94 -33.32
N LEU A 53 -43.52 16.76 -33.69
CA LEU A 53 -43.03 15.76 -32.73
C LEU A 53 -41.71 16.20 -32.11
N ALA A 54 -40.80 16.78 -32.90
CA ALA A 54 -39.54 17.32 -32.40
C ALA A 54 -39.76 18.48 -31.42
N ASP A 55 -40.72 19.37 -31.71
CA ASP A 55 -41.14 20.45 -30.81
C ASP A 55 -41.70 19.87 -29.50
N SER A 56 -42.54 18.84 -29.59
CA SER A 56 -43.12 18.16 -28.42
C SER A 56 -42.06 17.44 -27.58
N LEU A 57 -40.99 16.96 -28.22
CA LEU A 57 -39.83 16.35 -27.55
C LEU A 57 -38.91 17.38 -26.90
N GLY A 58 -39.08 18.68 -27.19
CA GLY A 58 -38.18 19.74 -26.72
C GLY A 58 -36.76 19.60 -27.28
N ARG A 59 -36.62 18.96 -28.45
CA ARG A 59 -35.34 18.63 -29.08
C ARG A 59 -35.08 19.53 -30.28
N PRO A 60 -34.37 20.66 -30.09
CA PRO A 60 -34.14 21.64 -31.16
C PRO A 60 -33.30 21.07 -32.30
N ASP A 61 -32.43 20.09 -32.01
CA ASP A 61 -31.62 19.38 -33.01
C ASP A 61 -32.47 18.56 -34.00
N LEU A 62 -33.49 17.86 -33.49
CA LEU A 62 -34.45 17.15 -34.33
C LEU A 62 -35.35 18.14 -35.08
N GLY A 63 -35.77 19.22 -34.43
CA GLY A 63 -36.57 20.27 -35.06
C GLY A 63 -35.84 20.89 -36.25
N ALA A 64 -34.58 21.28 -36.07
CA ALA A 64 -33.73 21.83 -37.12
C ALA A 64 -33.69 20.92 -38.35
N SER A 65 -33.46 19.61 -38.15
CA SER A 65 -33.42 18.64 -39.24
C SER A 65 -34.76 18.51 -39.99
N ALA A 66 -35.89 18.46 -39.27
CA ALA A 66 -37.21 18.38 -39.87
C ALA A 66 -37.57 19.63 -40.67
N HIS A 67 -37.28 20.82 -40.12
CA HIS A 67 -37.53 22.10 -40.77
C HIS A 67 -36.62 22.34 -41.98
N ALA A 68 -35.35 21.93 -41.92
CA ALA A 68 -34.46 21.94 -43.08
C ALA A 68 -34.98 21.04 -44.21
N ALA A 69 -35.47 19.83 -43.87
CA ALA A 69 -36.08 18.92 -44.84
C ALA A 69 -37.39 19.48 -45.43
N LEU A 70 -38.22 20.15 -44.63
CA LEU A 70 -39.42 20.87 -45.10
C LEU A 70 -39.05 21.98 -46.07
N GLY A 71 -38.07 22.81 -45.72
CA GLY A 71 -37.56 23.87 -46.57
C GLY A 71 -37.12 23.37 -47.94
N ALA A 72 -36.31 22.30 -47.96
CA ALA A 72 -35.87 21.65 -49.20
C ALA A 72 -37.05 21.12 -50.04
N ARG A 73 -38.09 20.57 -49.38
CA ARG A 73 -39.31 20.09 -50.09
C ARG A 73 -40.13 21.24 -50.67
N PHE A 74 -40.33 22.32 -49.93
CA PHE A 74 -41.04 23.50 -50.44
C PHE A 74 -40.29 24.14 -51.61
N ALA A 75 -38.95 24.22 -51.53
CA ALA A 75 -38.12 24.71 -52.63
C ALA A 75 -38.28 23.85 -53.88
N GLY A 76 -38.25 22.51 -53.74
CA GLY A 76 -38.47 21.58 -54.86
C GLY A 76 -39.87 21.65 -55.48
N MET A 77 -40.88 22.16 -54.74
CA MET A 77 -42.23 22.42 -55.26
C MET A 77 -42.42 23.83 -55.82
N GLY A 78 -41.38 24.67 -55.81
CA GLY A 78 -41.43 26.07 -56.27
C GLY A 78 -42.04 27.05 -55.26
N ASN A 79 -42.32 26.63 -54.03
CA ASN A 79 -42.81 27.50 -52.97
C ASN A 79 -41.65 28.11 -52.17
N HIS A 80 -40.98 29.11 -52.77
CA HIS A 80 -39.79 29.72 -52.19
C HIS A 80 -40.07 30.49 -50.89
N ALA A 81 -41.27 31.06 -50.72
CA ALA A 81 -41.63 31.79 -49.50
C ALA A 81 -41.72 30.85 -48.29
N ALA A 82 -42.41 29.72 -48.44
CA ALA A 82 -42.46 28.69 -47.38
C ALA A 82 -41.08 28.07 -47.16
N ALA A 83 -40.33 27.79 -48.24
CA ALA A 83 -38.98 27.24 -48.12
C ALA A 83 -38.07 28.13 -47.28
N TYR A 84 -38.10 29.44 -47.53
CA TYR A 84 -37.31 30.42 -46.80
C TYR A 84 -37.68 30.48 -45.31
N ALA A 85 -38.98 30.49 -45.00
CA ALA A 85 -39.45 30.50 -43.61
C ALA A 85 -38.98 29.27 -42.82
N GLU A 86 -39.08 28.08 -43.42
CA GLU A 86 -38.62 26.83 -42.80
C GLU A 86 -37.11 26.79 -42.62
N THR A 87 -36.33 27.31 -43.57
CA THR A 87 -34.87 27.38 -43.44
C THR A 87 -34.41 28.35 -42.35
N LEU A 88 -35.09 29.49 -42.18
CA LEU A 88 -34.78 30.41 -41.09
C LEU A 88 -35.07 29.78 -39.72
N LEU A 89 -36.16 29.03 -39.62
CA LEU A 89 -36.51 28.34 -38.39
C LEU A 89 -35.49 27.24 -38.08
N ALA A 90 -35.06 26.46 -39.08
CA ALA A 90 -33.98 25.49 -38.91
C ALA A 90 -32.67 26.14 -38.40
N ASP A 91 -32.21 27.23 -39.03
CA ASP A 91 -31.01 27.98 -38.59
C ASP A 91 -31.16 28.52 -37.15
N SER A 92 -32.36 28.99 -36.77
CA SER A 92 -32.60 29.46 -35.40
C SER A 92 -32.47 28.34 -34.36
N LEU A 93 -32.94 27.13 -34.69
CA LEU A 93 -32.83 25.95 -33.82
C LEU A 93 -31.39 25.41 -33.77
N GLU A 94 -30.66 25.43 -34.88
CA GLU A 94 -29.22 25.06 -34.90
C GLU A 94 -28.39 26.00 -34.02
N ARG A 95 -28.66 27.31 -34.07
CA ARG A 95 -28.02 28.28 -33.17
C ARG A 95 -28.33 28.00 -31.71
N GLU A 96 -29.57 27.61 -31.39
CA GLU A 96 -29.93 27.23 -30.02
C GLU A 96 -29.15 26.00 -29.56
N VAL A 97 -29.01 24.97 -30.41
CA VAL A 97 -28.19 23.78 -30.11
C VAL A 97 -26.75 24.19 -29.82
N HIS A 98 -26.14 25.01 -30.69
CA HIS A 98 -24.77 25.47 -30.48
C HIS A 98 -24.60 26.32 -29.22
N VAL A 99 -25.57 27.17 -28.87
CA VAL A 99 -25.53 27.93 -27.62
C VAL A 99 -25.58 26.99 -26.41
N ARG A 100 -26.42 25.95 -26.44
CA ARG A 100 -26.50 24.94 -25.38
C ARG A 100 -25.19 24.14 -25.26
N GLU A 101 -24.63 23.72 -26.39
CA GLU A 101 -23.34 23.00 -26.43
C GLU A 101 -22.21 23.85 -25.86
N ASN A 102 -22.12 25.13 -26.27
CA ASN A 102 -21.13 26.06 -25.76
C ASN A 102 -21.31 26.31 -24.25
N ALA A 103 -22.55 26.43 -23.77
CA ALA A 103 -22.82 26.59 -22.34
C ALA A 103 -22.37 25.35 -21.54
N HIS A 104 -22.60 24.14 -22.05
CA HIS A 104 -22.11 22.91 -21.44
C HIS A 104 -20.58 22.83 -21.42
N GLN A 105 -19.91 23.24 -22.50
CA GLN A 105 -18.45 23.29 -22.55
C GLN A 105 -17.88 24.30 -21.54
N LEU A 106 -18.52 25.47 -21.37
CA LEU A 106 -18.11 26.46 -20.38
C LEU A 106 -18.26 25.93 -18.95
N ASP A 107 -19.37 25.26 -18.63
CA ASP A 107 -19.59 24.63 -17.32
C ASP A 107 -18.54 23.55 -17.02
N GLU A 108 -18.16 22.76 -18.03
CA GLU A 108 -17.10 21.75 -17.91
C GLU A 108 -15.73 22.41 -17.64
N LEU A 109 -15.41 23.50 -18.33
CA LEU A 109 -14.19 24.27 -18.09
C LEU A 109 -14.15 24.90 -16.70
N ASP A 110 -15.27 25.44 -16.21
CA ASP A 110 -15.40 25.99 -14.87
C ASP A 110 -15.20 24.91 -13.80
N ARG A 111 -15.77 23.71 -14.02
CA ARG A 111 -15.55 22.56 -13.15
C ARG A 111 -14.09 22.15 -13.10
N LEU A 112 -13.41 22.07 -14.24
CA LEU A 112 -11.99 21.74 -14.30
C LEU A 112 -11.12 22.80 -13.63
N ALA A 113 -11.47 24.08 -13.76
CA ALA A 113 -10.80 25.16 -13.06
C ALA A 113 -10.96 25.04 -11.53
N ALA A 114 -12.16 24.71 -11.04
CA ALA A 114 -12.41 24.47 -9.64
C ALA A 114 -11.62 23.26 -9.09
N GLU A 115 -11.52 22.17 -9.88
CA GLU A 115 -10.69 21.00 -9.53
C GLU A 115 -9.21 21.38 -9.43
N ARG A 116 -8.68 22.13 -10.40
CA ARG A 116 -7.29 22.62 -10.36
C ARG A 116 -7.03 23.49 -9.12
N ASP A 117 -7.93 24.42 -8.82
CA ASP A 117 -7.77 25.31 -7.67
C ASP A 117 -7.87 24.55 -6.34
N SER A 118 -8.67 23.47 -6.29
CA SER A 118 -8.72 22.57 -5.13
C SER A 118 -7.40 21.84 -4.91
N ILE A 119 -6.74 21.38 -5.98
CA ILE A 119 -5.44 20.72 -5.92
C ILE A 119 -4.37 21.70 -5.47
N ALA A 120 -4.39 22.94 -5.99
CA ALA A 120 -3.47 23.99 -5.58
C ALA A 120 -3.60 24.30 -4.07
N ARG A 121 -4.83 24.41 -3.56
CA ARG A 121 -5.09 24.58 -2.13
C ARG A 121 -4.61 23.39 -1.30
N ALA A 122 -4.86 22.17 -1.75
CA ALA A 122 -4.38 20.97 -1.07
C ALA A 122 -2.84 20.90 -1.01
N GLY A 123 -2.15 21.39 -2.05
CA GLY A 123 -0.70 21.55 -2.07
C GLY A 123 -0.21 22.52 -1.01
N LEU A 124 -0.80 23.72 -0.94
CA LEU A 124 -0.47 24.74 0.06
C LEU A 124 -0.70 24.25 1.49
N ASP A 125 -1.83 23.57 1.74
CA ASP A 125 -2.12 22.98 3.05
C ASP A 125 -1.08 21.92 3.43
N ARG A 126 -0.62 21.13 2.47
CA ARG A 126 0.42 20.11 2.70
C ARG A 126 1.75 20.76 3.05
N GLU A 127 2.15 21.82 2.36
CA GLU A 127 3.36 22.59 2.67
C GLU A 127 3.29 23.21 4.07
N GLN A 128 2.17 23.82 4.44
CA GLN A 128 1.98 24.37 5.79
C GLN A 128 2.06 23.28 6.87
N ARG A 129 1.45 22.11 6.64
CA ARG A 129 1.56 20.97 7.57
C ARG A 129 2.99 20.49 7.72
N MET A 130 3.76 20.41 6.61
CA MET A 130 5.17 20.03 6.69
C MET A 130 6.00 21.08 7.44
N ALA A 131 5.76 22.37 7.21
CA ALA A 131 6.44 23.44 7.93
C ALA A 131 6.17 23.37 9.45
N MET A 132 4.91 23.14 9.84
CA MET A 132 4.54 22.96 11.25
C MET A 132 5.17 21.71 11.86
N ALA A 133 5.19 20.59 11.13
CA ALA A 133 5.83 19.36 11.57
C ALA A 133 7.35 19.54 11.78
N LEU A 134 8.03 20.29 10.90
CA LEU A 134 9.46 20.59 11.06
C LEU A 134 9.73 21.42 12.32
N VAL A 135 8.88 22.42 12.62
CA VAL A 135 8.98 23.22 13.84
C VAL A 135 8.80 22.35 15.08
N GLU A 136 7.84 21.41 15.08
CA GLU A 136 7.64 20.47 16.18
C GLU A 136 8.83 19.53 16.36
N VAL A 137 9.39 18.99 15.27
CA VAL A 137 10.58 18.14 15.31
C VAL A 137 11.78 18.90 15.88
N GLN A 138 11.99 20.16 15.47
CA GLN A 138 13.05 20.99 16.02
C GLN A 138 12.89 21.23 17.52
N ARG A 139 11.67 21.54 17.98
CA ARG A 139 11.38 21.72 19.41
C ARG A 139 11.65 20.46 20.22
N ASN A 140 11.25 19.30 19.68
CA ASN A 140 11.52 18.02 20.32
C ASN A 140 13.03 17.73 20.37
N ALA A 141 13.76 18.02 19.28
CA ALA A 141 15.21 17.87 19.24
C ALA A 141 15.92 18.76 20.29
N ASP A 142 15.48 20.02 20.45
CA ASP A 142 16.00 20.94 21.47
C ASP A 142 15.80 20.42 22.89
N GLN A 143 14.66 19.79 23.17
CA GLN A 143 14.39 19.16 24.47
C GLN A 143 15.30 17.96 24.71
N TRP A 144 15.44 17.08 23.72
CA TRP A 144 16.33 15.92 23.81
C TRP A 144 17.79 16.32 23.94
N MET A 145 18.22 17.39 23.28
CA MET A 145 19.57 17.93 23.42
C MET A 145 19.85 18.40 24.86
N LYS A 146 18.89 19.08 25.49
CA LYS A 146 19.02 19.51 26.90
C LYS A 146 19.12 18.30 27.84
N VAL A 147 18.30 17.26 27.62
CA VAL A 147 18.36 16.02 28.41
C VAL A 147 19.70 15.30 28.21
N ALA A 148 20.17 15.18 26.97
CA ALA A 148 21.45 14.56 26.66
C ALA A 148 22.62 15.31 27.33
N LEU A 149 22.61 16.64 27.29
CA LEU A 149 23.64 17.47 27.93
C LEU A 149 23.62 17.32 29.46
N ALA A 150 22.43 17.29 30.08
CA ALA A 150 22.29 17.03 31.51
C ALA A 150 22.79 15.63 31.90
N ALA A 151 22.48 14.60 31.11
CA ALA A 151 22.96 13.23 31.31
C ALA A 151 24.49 13.15 31.18
N MET A 152 25.08 13.89 30.22
CA MET A 152 26.52 13.92 29.99
C MET A 152 27.29 14.56 31.16
N ILE A 153 26.67 15.47 31.92
CA ILE A 153 27.28 16.08 33.11
C ILE A 153 27.05 15.21 34.36
N THR A 154 25.82 14.72 34.55
CA THR A 154 25.45 13.94 35.75
C THR A 154 26.10 12.56 35.79
N GLY A 155 26.25 11.88 34.65
CA GLY A 155 26.92 10.58 34.54
C GLY A 155 28.35 10.57 35.09
N PRO A 156 29.27 11.40 34.59
CA PRO A 156 30.64 11.46 35.11
C PRO A 156 30.69 11.96 36.55
N LEU A 157 29.80 12.86 36.97
CA LEU A 157 29.74 13.33 38.37
C LEU A 157 29.39 12.19 39.33
N LEU A 158 28.40 11.35 38.97
CA LEU A 158 28.05 10.14 39.72
C LEU A 158 29.19 9.12 39.72
N LEU A 159 29.87 8.94 38.59
CA LEU A 159 31.05 8.07 38.49
C LEU A 159 32.17 8.53 39.43
N LEU A 160 32.47 9.83 39.45
CA LEU A 160 33.48 10.44 40.32
C LEU A 160 33.13 10.24 41.79
N LEU A 161 31.86 10.42 42.15
CA LEU A 161 31.35 10.20 43.51
C LEU A 161 31.46 8.73 43.91
N LEU A 162 31.15 7.81 43.00
CA LEU A 162 31.25 6.36 43.24
C LEU A 162 32.70 5.93 43.41
N LEU A 163 33.61 6.40 42.56
CA LEU A 163 35.05 6.14 42.70
C LEU A 163 35.63 6.71 44.00
N PHE A 164 35.21 7.92 44.40
CA PHE A 164 35.61 8.52 45.68
C PHE A 164 35.13 7.69 46.88
N ARG A 165 33.87 7.22 46.84
CA ARG A 165 33.29 6.39 47.89
C ARG A 165 33.90 4.99 47.94
N MET A 166 34.24 4.41 46.79
CA MET A 166 34.97 3.15 46.72
C MET A 166 36.40 3.31 47.21
N GLY A 167 37.11 4.38 46.85
CA GLY A 167 38.48 4.64 47.32
C GLY A 167 38.56 4.79 48.84
N THR A 168 37.60 5.48 49.45
CA THR A 168 37.51 5.59 50.91
C THR A 168 37.17 4.27 51.60
N ARG A 169 36.25 3.46 51.04
CA ARG A 169 35.99 2.10 51.52
C ARG A 169 37.19 1.17 51.35
N ASN A 170 37.86 1.21 50.20
CA ASN A 170 39.02 0.36 49.93
C ASN A 170 40.17 0.70 50.86
N ARG A 171 40.39 1.97 51.17
CA ARG A 171 41.40 2.37 52.18
C ARG A 171 41.10 1.75 53.55
N ARG A 172 39.83 1.73 53.97
CA ARG A 172 39.41 1.09 55.23
C ARG A 172 39.60 -0.43 55.18
N THR A 173 39.23 -1.09 54.08
CA THR A 173 39.40 -2.54 53.96
C THR A 173 40.88 -2.93 53.88
N THR A 174 41.74 -2.18 53.19
CA THR A 174 43.18 -2.42 53.22
C THR A 174 43.79 -2.22 54.60
N ALA A 175 43.33 -1.22 55.36
CA ALA A 175 43.79 -1.03 56.74
C ALA A 175 43.42 -2.22 57.63
N THR A 176 42.18 -2.72 57.54
CA THR A 176 41.75 -3.91 58.30
C THR A 176 42.48 -5.18 57.87
N ILE A 177 42.79 -5.33 56.56
CA ILE A 177 43.56 -6.49 56.07
C ILE A 177 45.00 -6.43 56.58
N GLN A 178 45.62 -5.24 56.63
CA GLN A 178 46.96 -5.07 57.20
C GLN A 178 46.99 -5.36 58.69
N ASP A 179 45.95 -4.96 59.43
CA ASP A 179 45.83 -5.23 60.86
C ASP A 179 45.66 -6.73 61.14
N LEU A 180 44.74 -7.39 60.41
CA LEU A 180 44.56 -8.84 60.49
C LEU A 180 45.83 -9.62 60.11
N ARG A 181 46.63 -9.14 59.15
CA ARG A 181 47.92 -9.76 58.83
C ARG A 181 48.90 -9.70 59.99
N LYS A 182 48.96 -8.56 60.71
CA LYS A 182 49.80 -8.43 61.91
C LYS A 182 49.36 -9.37 63.02
N GLU A 183 48.04 -9.51 63.22
CA GLU A 183 47.49 -10.45 64.21
C GLU A 183 47.81 -11.91 63.83
N VAL A 184 47.69 -12.27 62.54
CA VAL A 184 48.06 -13.61 62.05
C VAL A 184 49.56 -13.87 62.21
N ASP A 185 50.43 -12.91 61.90
CA ASP A 185 51.88 -13.05 62.08
C ASP A 185 52.25 -13.22 63.57
N ALA A 186 51.60 -12.47 64.47
CA ALA A 186 51.78 -12.63 65.92
C ALA A 186 51.31 -14.01 66.42
N LEU A 187 50.17 -14.50 65.94
CA LEU A 187 49.68 -15.85 66.25
C LEU A 187 50.55 -16.95 65.64
N LYS A 188 51.19 -16.68 64.50
CA LYS A 188 52.14 -17.59 63.85
C LYS A 188 53.44 -17.69 64.64
N GLU A 189 53.94 -16.59 65.19
CA GLU A 189 55.08 -16.61 66.13
C GLU A 189 54.72 -17.30 67.46
N GLN A 190 53.51 -17.10 67.95
CA GLN A 190 53.00 -17.77 69.16
C GLN A 190 52.79 -19.28 68.95
N SER A 191 52.35 -19.71 67.77
CA SER A 191 52.24 -21.12 67.42
C SER A 191 53.58 -21.74 67.03
N ALA A 192 54.53 -20.99 66.45
CA ALA A 192 55.89 -21.46 66.21
C ALA A 192 56.68 -21.66 67.52
N SER A 193 56.42 -20.83 68.54
CA SER A 193 56.95 -21.03 69.89
C SER A 193 56.26 -22.17 70.64
N LYS A 194 54.96 -22.40 70.39
CA LYS A 194 54.21 -23.52 70.99
C LYS A 194 54.48 -24.88 70.32
N ASN A 195 54.70 -24.92 69.00
CA ASN A 195 54.98 -26.14 68.22
C ASN A 195 56.47 -26.52 68.17
N ARG A 196 57.37 -25.77 68.84
CA ARG A 196 58.77 -26.19 69.04
C ARG A 196 58.93 -27.24 70.14
N ALA A 197 57.90 -27.46 70.94
CA ALA A 197 57.74 -28.65 71.76
C ALA A 197 56.68 -29.53 71.10
N GLU A 198 57.01 -30.81 70.84
CA GLU A 198 56.09 -31.89 70.41
C GLU A 198 56.01 -32.24 68.90
N ARG A 199 56.99 -33.09 68.51
CA ARG A 199 56.84 -34.44 67.89
C ARG A 199 56.38 -34.63 66.40
N VAL A 200 57.33 -35.20 65.62
CA VAL A 200 57.29 -36.46 64.78
C VAL A 200 56.24 -36.66 63.66
N VAL A 201 56.74 -36.63 62.40
CA VAL A 201 56.64 -37.54 61.20
C VAL A 201 55.25 -38.15 60.75
N PRO A 202 55.07 -38.69 59.52
CA PRO A 202 54.40 -38.07 58.37
C PRO A 202 53.26 -38.94 57.76
N GLU A 203 52.82 -38.58 56.54
CA GLU A 203 52.23 -39.46 55.50
C GLU A 203 50.70 -39.64 55.46
N VAL A 204 50.07 -39.02 54.44
CA VAL A 204 49.08 -39.67 53.55
C VAL A 204 49.14 -39.00 52.17
N GLN A 205 49.53 -39.76 51.14
CA GLN A 205 49.23 -39.48 49.74
C GLN A 205 47.79 -39.90 49.44
N MET A 206 47.05 -39.11 48.66
CA MET A 206 46.13 -39.66 47.64
C MET A 206 46.06 -38.74 46.43
N GLU A 207 46.52 -39.27 45.30
CA GLU A 207 46.11 -38.89 43.97
C GLU A 207 44.57 -38.99 43.84
N GLN A 208 43.96 -38.08 43.08
CA GLN A 208 42.78 -38.43 42.31
C GLN A 208 42.83 -37.80 40.92
N ARG A 209 43.17 -38.68 39.98
CA ARG A 209 43.21 -38.51 38.53
C ARG A 209 41.80 -38.66 37.96
N ALA A 210 41.45 -37.71 37.09
CA ALA A 210 40.47 -37.73 36.00
C ALA A 210 39.24 -38.66 36.08
N VAL A 211 38.05 -38.04 36.16
CA VAL A 211 36.79 -38.59 35.63
C VAL A 211 36.36 -37.69 34.47
N PRO A 212 35.94 -38.23 33.31
CA PRO A 212 35.49 -37.45 32.16
C PRO A 212 34.15 -36.77 32.50
N VAL A 213 34.06 -35.46 32.30
CA VAL A 213 32.77 -34.77 32.27
C VAL A 213 32.10 -35.10 30.95
N THR A 214 31.21 -36.09 30.99
CA THR A 214 30.07 -36.21 30.09
C THR A 214 29.27 -34.90 30.13
N ALA A 215 29.15 -34.24 28.99
CA ALA A 215 28.17 -33.17 28.80
C ALA A 215 26.75 -33.78 28.79
N PRO A 216 25.81 -33.32 29.62
CA PRO A 216 24.39 -33.63 29.46
C PRO A 216 23.70 -32.69 28.43
N PRO A 217 22.54 -33.11 27.89
CA PRO A 217 21.96 -32.61 26.64
C PRO A 217 21.07 -31.38 26.86
N VAL A 218 21.18 -30.35 26.01
CA VAL A 218 20.38 -29.10 26.09
C VAL A 218 19.63 -28.80 24.78
N GLU A 219 19.07 -29.82 24.11
CA GLU A 219 18.32 -29.60 22.85
C GLU A 219 16.79 -29.68 23.00
N GLN A 220 16.24 -30.00 24.18
CA GLN A 220 14.80 -30.23 24.33
C GLN A 220 14.03 -29.19 25.16
N GLN A 221 14.68 -28.17 25.72
CA GLN A 221 14.00 -27.13 26.54
C GLN A 221 13.83 -25.76 25.87
N MET A 222 14.46 -25.49 24.71
CA MET A 222 14.35 -24.18 24.01
C MET A 222 13.23 -24.08 22.97
N LYS A 223 12.58 -25.20 22.60
CA LYS A 223 11.53 -25.22 21.58
C LYS A 223 10.28 -24.37 21.89
N PRO A 224 9.70 -24.34 23.12
CA PRO A 224 8.43 -23.64 23.35
C PRO A 224 8.54 -22.10 23.34
N VAL A 225 9.70 -21.55 23.70
CA VAL A 225 9.93 -20.08 23.69
C VAL A 225 10.15 -19.58 22.26
N VAL A 226 10.92 -20.32 21.46
CA VAL A 226 11.14 -20.01 20.04
C VAL A 226 9.84 -20.17 19.24
N GLU A 227 9.01 -21.14 19.61
CA GLU A 227 7.66 -21.31 19.06
C GLU A 227 6.75 -20.12 19.34
N GLY A 228 6.72 -19.60 20.57
CA GLY A 228 5.94 -18.40 20.91
C GLY A 228 6.40 -17.14 20.14
N MET A 229 7.70 -16.96 19.96
CA MET A 229 8.24 -15.83 19.19
C MET A 229 7.96 -15.97 17.68
N PHE A 230 8.06 -17.19 17.15
CA PHE A 230 7.78 -17.48 15.74
C PHE A 230 6.28 -17.34 15.41
N ARG A 231 5.37 -17.75 16.32
CA ARG A 231 3.93 -17.51 16.17
C ARG A 231 3.58 -16.03 16.05
N LYS A 232 4.21 -15.18 16.87
CA LYS A 232 3.93 -13.73 16.88
C LYS A 232 4.58 -12.99 15.70
N ALA A 233 5.83 -13.30 15.38
CA ALA A 233 6.60 -12.57 14.37
C ALA A 233 6.51 -13.20 12.96
N GLY A 234 6.21 -14.49 12.85
CA GLY A 234 6.20 -15.24 11.58
C GLY A 234 5.25 -14.67 10.53
N PRO A 235 3.97 -14.39 10.85
CA PRO A 235 3.02 -13.83 9.88
C PRO A 235 3.41 -12.43 9.39
N GLU A 236 3.93 -11.57 10.26
CA GLU A 236 4.40 -10.22 9.89
C GLU A 236 5.63 -10.29 8.98
N ARG A 237 6.56 -11.20 9.27
CA ARG A 237 7.77 -11.41 8.47
C ARG A 237 7.45 -12.05 7.12
N LEU A 238 6.48 -12.96 7.05
CA LEU A 238 5.98 -13.52 5.79
C LEU A 238 5.35 -12.43 4.91
N ARG A 239 4.51 -11.56 5.49
CA ARG A 239 3.96 -10.40 4.75
C ARG A 239 5.06 -9.46 4.24
N THR A 240 6.06 -9.17 5.08
CA THR A 240 7.20 -8.32 4.70
C THR A 240 8.02 -8.95 3.57
N LEU A 241 8.19 -10.28 3.58
CA LEU A 241 8.87 -11.04 2.53
C LEU A 241 8.11 -10.96 1.20
N GLN A 242 6.79 -11.16 1.23
CA GLN A 242 5.91 -11.07 0.05
C GLN A 242 5.88 -9.65 -0.53
N GLU A 243 5.88 -8.62 0.31
CA GLU A 243 5.95 -7.23 -0.12
C GLU A 243 7.31 -6.89 -0.75
N ALA A 244 8.41 -7.36 -0.16
CA ALA A 244 9.75 -7.21 -0.73
C ALA A 244 9.87 -7.91 -2.09
N ARG A 245 9.24 -9.09 -2.25
CA ARG A 245 9.15 -9.79 -3.53
C ARG A 245 8.36 -9.01 -4.58
N ARG A 246 7.18 -8.49 -4.24
CA ARG A 246 6.34 -7.69 -5.17
C ARG A 246 7.03 -6.41 -5.65
N SER A 247 7.84 -5.80 -4.79
CA SER A 247 8.61 -4.60 -5.11
C SER A 247 9.94 -4.88 -5.84
N GLY A 248 10.33 -6.14 -5.99
CA GLY A 248 11.60 -6.52 -6.63
C GLY A 248 12.85 -6.13 -5.81
N ASP A 249 12.70 -5.87 -4.51
CA ASP A 249 13.78 -5.44 -3.63
C ASP A 249 14.53 -6.66 -3.07
N HIS A 250 15.54 -7.10 -3.83
CA HIS A 250 16.34 -8.28 -3.52
C HIS A 250 17.13 -8.12 -2.21
N GLU A 251 17.62 -6.91 -1.90
CA GLU A 251 18.32 -6.66 -0.65
C GLU A 251 17.41 -6.79 0.55
N LYS A 252 16.18 -6.27 0.45
CA LYS A 252 15.18 -6.38 1.52
C LYS A 252 14.78 -7.84 1.74
N VAL A 253 14.61 -8.63 0.67
CA VAL A 253 14.39 -10.08 0.78
C VAL A 253 15.53 -10.75 1.57
N VAL A 254 16.79 -10.50 1.20
CA VAL A 254 17.96 -11.10 1.89
C VAL A 254 18.01 -10.70 3.37
N ARG A 255 17.68 -9.45 3.72
CA ARG A 255 17.61 -8.99 5.12
C ARG A 255 16.51 -9.69 5.90
N VAL A 256 15.32 -9.86 5.31
CA VAL A 256 14.20 -10.57 5.95
C VAL A 256 14.56 -12.05 6.15
N VAL A 257 15.10 -12.73 5.15
CA VAL A 257 15.57 -14.11 5.24
C VAL A 257 16.65 -14.26 6.32
N ALA A 258 17.61 -13.32 6.41
CA ALA A 258 18.62 -13.33 7.45
C ALA A 258 18.03 -13.17 8.87
N SER A 259 16.96 -12.36 9.02
CA SER A 259 16.25 -12.19 10.30
C SER A 259 15.46 -13.44 10.72
N LEU A 260 14.97 -14.22 9.74
CA LEU A 260 14.23 -15.46 9.97
C LEU A 260 15.14 -16.68 10.20
N LYS A 261 16.41 -16.63 9.77
CA LYS A 261 17.37 -17.73 9.87
C LYS A 261 17.44 -18.38 11.27
N PRO A 262 17.59 -17.63 12.39
CA PRO A 262 17.71 -18.26 13.71
C PRO A 262 16.47 -19.07 14.12
N GLN A 263 15.28 -18.63 13.69
CA GLN A 263 14.01 -19.27 14.01
C GLN A 263 13.80 -20.49 13.11
N LEU A 264 14.01 -20.35 11.81
CA LEU A 264 13.84 -21.42 10.82
C LEU A 264 14.77 -22.62 11.08
N LEU A 265 16.04 -22.35 11.41
CA LEU A 265 17.01 -23.41 11.72
C LEU A 265 16.72 -24.13 13.04
N ALA A 266 15.96 -23.50 13.95
CA ALA A 266 15.54 -24.14 15.20
C ALA A 266 14.39 -25.14 14.99
N PHE A 267 13.56 -24.96 13.95
CA PHE A 267 12.48 -25.89 13.60
C PHE A 267 12.95 -27.03 12.70
N ASP A 268 13.55 -26.68 11.56
CA ASP A 268 13.99 -27.66 10.57
C ASP A 268 15.27 -27.18 9.85
N PRO A 269 16.44 -27.47 10.44
CA PRO A 269 17.70 -27.06 9.84
C PRO A 269 17.97 -27.77 8.51
N GLN A 270 17.45 -28.99 8.29
CA GLN A 270 17.74 -29.78 7.09
C GLN A 270 17.02 -29.20 5.87
N ARG A 271 15.78 -28.74 6.04
CA ARG A 271 15.00 -28.12 4.96
C ARG A 271 15.42 -26.68 4.67
N PHE A 272 15.63 -25.85 5.70
CA PHE A 272 15.80 -24.40 5.52
C PHE A 272 17.26 -23.95 5.34
N ALA A 273 18.26 -24.66 5.88
CA ALA A 273 19.67 -24.28 5.69
C ALA A 273 20.11 -24.20 4.21
N PRO A 274 19.79 -25.18 3.33
CA PRO A 274 20.20 -25.10 1.93
C PRO A 274 19.49 -23.95 1.18
N LEU A 275 18.20 -23.72 1.45
CA LEU A 275 17.41 -22.64 0.84
C LEU A 275 17.95 -21.26 1.22
N ILE A 276 18.19 -21.03 2.51
CA ILE A 276 18.73 -19.75 3.01
C ILE A 276 20.13 -19.49 2.43
N THR A 277 20.94 -20.54 2.26
CA THR A 277 22.29 -20.40 1.71
C THR A 277 22.24 -20.00 0.24
N ARG A 278 21.38 -20.63 -0.57
CA ARG A 278 21.20 -20.27 -1.98
C ARG A 278 20.64 -18.87 -2.17
N LEU A 279 19.64 -18.48 -1.39
CA LEU A 279 19.03 -17.15 -1.46
C LEU A 279 19.95 -16.00 -1.03
N LYS A 280 20.96 -16.29 -0.21
CA LYS A 280 21.95 -15.31 0.29
C LYS A 280 23.24 -15.29 -0.51
N ALA A 281 23.41 -16.15 -1.51
CA ALA A 281 24.62 -16.15 -2.32
C ALA A 281 24.73 -14.81 -3.09
N PRO A 282 25.94 -14.23 -3.23
CA PRO A 282 26.13 -12.92 -3.88
C PRO A 282 25.63 -12.90 -5.33
N ASP A 283 25.68 -14.05 -6.02
CA ASP A 283 25.25 -14.20 -7.41
C ASP A 283 23.80 -14.70 -7.53
N ALA A 284 23.08 -14.89 -6.42
CA ALA A 284 21.74 -15.48 -6.42
C ALA A 284 20.73 -14.64 -7.23
N ALA A 285 20.91 -13.33 -7.30
CA ALA A 285 20.05 -12.43 -8.07
C ALA A 285 20.29 -12.51 -9.60
N MET A 286 21.38 -13.14 -10.06
CA MET A 286 21.68 -13.29 -11.48
C MET A 286 20.84 -14.40 -12.13
N ASP A 287 20.50 -15.45 -11.38
CA ASP A 287 19.58 -16.50 -11.81
C ASP A 287 18.18 -16.28 -11.21
N ARG A 288 17.42 -15.38 -11.83
CA ARG A 288 16.07 -15.01 -11.37
C ARG A 288 15.12 -16.20 -11.29
N SER A 289 15.25 -17.17 -12.19
CA SER A 289 14.41 -18.39 -12.19
C SER A 289 14.64 -19.23 -10.94
N GLN A 290 15.90 -19.55 -10.65
CA GLN A 290 16.27 -20.35 -9.49
C GLN A 290 15.96 -19.62 -8.18
N TRP A 291 16.23 -18.31 -8.14
CA TRP A 291 15.94 -17.48 -6.97
C TRP A 291 14.45 -17.41 -6.64
N THR A 292 13.60 -17.28 -7.66
CA THR A 292 12.14 -17.28 -7.48
C THR A 292 11.66 -18.64 -6.97
N ALA A 293 12.16 -19.74 -7.53
CA ALA A 293 11.82 -21.09 -7.08
C ALA A 293 12.25 -21.37 -5.63
N ASP A 294 13.44 -20.91 -5.24
CA ASP A 294 13.93 -21.04 -3.87
C ASP A 294 13.13 -20.18 -2.88
N LEU A 295 12.65 -18.99 -3.30
CA LEU A 295 11.72 -18.18 -2.51
C LEU A 295 10.35 -18.82 -2.37
N ASP A 296 9.80 -19.40 -3.44
CA ASP A 296 8.52 -20.11 -3.39
C ASP A 296 8.60 -21.30 -2.41
N ALA A 297 9.68 -22.07 -2.46
CA ALA A 297 9.93 -23.17 -1.53
C ALA A 297 10.06 -22.69 -0.07
N LEU A 298 10.67 -21.51 0.15
CA LEU A 298 10.79 -20.90 1.47
C LEU A 298 9.43 -20.40 2.00
N GLU A 299 8.65 -19.70 1.18
CA GLU A 299 7.31 -19.20 1.52
C GLU A 299 6.36 -20.36 1.85
N GLN A 300 6.35 -21.42 1.03
CA GLN A 300 5.55 -22.62 1.29
C GLN A 300 5.99 -23.33 2.58
N GLY A 301 7.29 -23.40 2.85
CA GLY A 301 7.80 -23.96 4.10
C GLY A 301 7.41 -23.15 5.33
N LEU A 302 7.42 -21.82 5.22
CA LEU A 302 6.94 -20.92 6.27
C LEU A 302 5.44 -21.08 6.52
N MET A 303 4.62 -21.16 5.47
CA MET A 303 3.17 -21.39 5.61
C MET A 303 2.87 -22.73 6.27
N GLN A 304 3.53 -23.81 5.85
CA GLN A 304 3.35 -25.14 6.47
C GLN A 304 3.78 -25.15 7.94
N LEU A 305 4.84 -24.43 8.31
CA LEU A 305 5.23 -24.28 9.71
C LEU A 305 4.21 -23.47 10.51
N LEU A 306 3.59 -22.45 9.92
CA LEU A 306 2.55 -21.66 10.60
C LEU A 306 1.24 -22.46 10.76
N ASP A 307 0.87 -23.26 9.75
CA ASP A 307 -0.35 -24.08 9.76
C ASP A 307 -0.21 -25.35 10.61
N GLY A 308 1.01 -25.91 10.72
CA GLY A 308 1.31 -27.13 11.47
C GLY A 308 1.47 -26.93 12.98
N LEU A 309 1.39 -25.69 13.48
CA LEU A 309 1.46 -25.38 14.91
C LEU A 309 0.09 -25.57 15.56
N PRO A 310 -0.09 -26.51 16.52
CA PRO A 310 -1.39 -26.74 17.14
C PRO A 310 -1.85 -25.51 17.93
N GLY A 311 -3.07 -25.03 17.65
CA GLY A 311 -3.70 -23.91 18.34
C GLY A 311 -4.96 -23.36 17.68
N GLN A 312 -6.04 -24.15 17.65
CA GLN A 312 -7.37 -23.68 18.07
C GLN A 312 -7.67 -24.32 19.44
#